data_AF-A0ABD1V157-F1
#
_entry.id   AF-A0ABD1V157-F1
#
_cell.length_a   1.000
_cell.length_b   1.000
_cell.length_c   1.000
_cell.angle_alpha   90.00
_cell.angle_beta   90.00
_cell.angle_gamma   90.00
#
_symmetry.space_group_name_H-M   'P 1'
#
loop_
_entity.id
_entity.type
_entity.pdbx_description
1 polymer ?
#
loop_
_entity_poly.entity_id
_entity_poly.type
_entity_poly.pdbx_seq_one_letter_code
_entity_poly.pdbx_strand_id
1 'polypeptide(L)'
;MTKRCSGLPLALVTSAGSMSGMADIHEWRDASEELDESCMGQVDMENGVLPILVYAFNRLKDPKLKTCFLFCSLYLEDYDIPRDELIANFISEELMDTRSSRRAEFDQGHAILNKLEKACLVETWTDREVVRMHDLIRDMALTITKHNPRYMVKAGLELTEILKIQNWTKDLDKVSLMDNSIHDISPDTSPKCPRLSSLILSKNYLLKFIPECFFE
;
A
#
# COMPACT_ATOMS: atom_id res chain seq x y z
N MET A 1 -10.67 -16.90 18.72
CA MET A 1 -9.81 -16.32 17.66
C MET A 1 -9.36 -17.35 16.62
N THR A 2 -8.75 -18.49 16.97
CA THR A 2 -8.26 -19.48 15.97
C THR A 2 -9.32 -20.04 15.00
N LYS A 3 -10.56 -20.26 15.47
CA LYS A 3 -11.70 -20.62 14.60
C LYS A 3 -12.24 -19.44 13.75
N ARG A 4 -11.92 -18.19 14.12
CA ARG A 4 -12.52 -16.95 13.59
C ARG A 4 -11.82 -16.41 12.35
N CYS A 5 -10.51 -16.62 12.26
CA CYS A 5 -9.73 -16.32 11.06
C CYS A 5 -9.62 -17.54 10.13
N SER A 6 -10.51 -18.52 10.25
CA SER A 6 -10.45 -19.79 9.50
C SER A 6 -9.11 -20.53 9.59
N GLY A 7 -8.34 -20.32 10.65
CA GLY A 7 -6.99 -20.87 10.81
C GLY A 7 -5.89 -20.16 10.00
N LEU A 8 -6.18 -19.03 9.33
CA LEU A 8 -5.21 -18.27 8.55
C LEU A 8 -4.32 -17.43 9.49
N PRO A 9 -3.01 -17.73 9.58
CA PRO A 9 -2.11 -17.07 10.53
C PRO A 9 -2.03 -15.57 10.32
N LEU A 10 -2.08 -15.09 9.08
CA LEU A 10 -1.95 -13.68 8.74
C LEU A 10 -3.10 -12.83 9.32
N ALA A 11 -4.34 -13.25 9.12
CA ALA A 11 -5.50 -12.52 9.66
C ALA A 11 -5.44 -12.46 11.21
N LEU A 12 -5.05 -13.55 11.87
CA LEU A 12 -4.87 -13.57 13.32
C LEU A 12 -3.80 -12.58 13.78
N VAL A 13 -2.64 -12.61 13.11
CA VAL A 13 -1.47 -11.80 13.48
C VAL A 13 -1.74 -10.32 13.20
N THR A 14 -2.34 -9.95 12.07
CA THR A 14 -2.70 -8.56 11.75
C THR A 14 -3.80 -8.02 12.67
N SER A 15 -4.83 -8.80 12.98
CA SER A 15 -5.84 -8.38 13.97
C SER A 15 -5.20 -8.18 15.35
N ALA A 16 -4.42 -9.13 15.84
CA ALA A 16 -3.71 -9.00 17.12
C ALA A 16 -2.73 -7.82 17.13
N GLY A 17 -2.00 -7.59 16.03
CA GLY A 17 -1.08 -6.47 15.85
C GLY A 17 -1.80 -5.13 15.96
N SER A 18 -2.95 -4.98 15.31
CA SER A 18 -3.79 -3.78 15.40
C SER A 18 -4.30 -3.50 16.83
N MET A 19 -4.37 -4.53 17.67
CA MET A 19 -4.84 -4.47 19.06
C MET A 19 -3.72 -4.42 20.10
N SER A 20 -2.46 -4.52 19.69
CA SER A 20 -1.29 -4.67 20.58
C SER A 20 -1.03 -3.50 21.54
N GLY A 21 -1.77 -2.39 21.43
CA GLY A 21 -1.72 -1.24 22.32
C GLY A 21 -2.86 -1.15 23.34
N MET A 22 -3.83 -2.07 23.31
CA MET A 22 -4.98 -2.08 24.23
C MET A 22 -4.61 -2.86 25.48
N ALA A 23 -4.74 -2.22 26.64
CA ALA A 23 -4.53 -2.85 27.95
C ALA A 23 -5.85 -3.17 28.66
N ASP A 24 -6.94 -2.48 28.29
CA ASP A 24 -8.24 -2.64 28.92
C ASP A 24 -9.04 -3.80 28.34
N ILE A 25 -9.61 -4.62 29.22
CA ILE A 25 -10.34 -5.83 28.84
C ILE A 25 -11.69 -5.53 28.14
N HIS A 26 -12.29 -4.38 28.42
CA HIS A 26 -13.52 -3.96 27.75
C HIS A 26 -13.24 -3.50 26.33
N GLU A 27 -12.17 -2.72 26.11
CA GLU A 27 -11.69 -2.37 24.76
C GLU A 27 -11.38 -3.62 23.92
N TRP A 28 -10.77 -4.64 24.53
CA TRP A 28 -10.49 -5.92 23.88
C TRP A 28 -11.75 -6.69 23.50
N ARG A 29 -12.78 -6.68 24.36
CA ARG A 29 -14.03 -7.40 24.11
C ARG A 29 -14.86 -6.72 23.04
N ASP A 30 -14.98 -5.40 23.12
CA ASP A 30 -15.68 -4.56 22.14
C ASP A 30 -15.09 -4.75 20.74
N ALA A 31 -13.77 -4.63 20.65
CA ALA A 31 -13.02 -4.93 19.43
C ALA A 31 -13.24 -6.33 18.86
N SER A 32 -13.38 -7.34 19.74
CA SER A 32 -13.63 -8.70 19.31
C SER A 32 -15.04 -8.85 18.75
N GLU A 33 -16.02 -8.11 19.27
CA GLU A 33 -17.40 -8.15 18.82
C GLU A 33 -17.53 -7.48 17.45
N GLU A 34 -16.96 -6.28 17.27
CA GLU A 34 -16.93 -5.58 15.97
C GLU A 34 -16.26 -6.42 14.88
N LEU A 35 -15.17 -7.13 15.24
CA LEU A 35 -14.51 -8.04 14.32
C LEU A 35 -15.42 -9.21 13.94
N ASP A 36 -16.10 -9.81 14.90
CA ASP A 36 -17.03 -10.93 14.66
C ASP A 36 -18.17 -10.46 13.73
N GLU A 37 -18.74 -9.26 13.94
CA GLU A 37 -19.74 -8.65 13.04
C GLU A 37 -19.22 -8.45 11.61
N SER A 38 -17.97 -8.01 11.45
CA SER A 38 -17.36 -7.81 10.13
C SER A 38 -17.18 -9.10 9.32
N CYS A 39 -17.16 -10.26 9.99
CA CYS A 39 -17.02 -11.58 9.38
C CYS A 39 -18.37 -12.24 9.04
N MET A 40 -19.48 -11.73 9.58
CA MET A 40 -20.80 -12.36 9.41
C MET A 40 -21.32 -12.21 7.97
N GLY A 41 -21.48 -13.34 7.29
CA GLY A 41 -22.11 -13.40 5.95
C GLY A 41 -21.17 -13.71 4.77
N GLN A 42 -19.88 -13.96 5.01
CA GLN A 42 -18.92 -14.29 3.94
C GLN A 42 -18.73 -15.81 3.80
N VAL A 43 -19.11 -16.35 2.63
CA VAL A 43 -19.19 -17.80 2.35
C VAL A 43 -17.87 -18.35 1.79
N ASP A 44 -16.92 -17.48 1.46
CA ASP A 44 -15.70 -17.83 0.74
C ASP A 44 -14.45 -17.49 1.56
N MET A 45 -13.50 -18.42 1.70
CA MET A 45 -12.43 -18.37 2.70
C MET A 45 -11.41 -17.27 2.43
N GLU A 46 -11.11 -17.02 1.15
CA GLU A 46 -10.20 -15.96 0.69
C GLU A 46 -10.84 -14.58 0.85
N ASN A 47 -12.13 -14.49 0.49
CA ASN A 47 -12.93 -13.29 0.70
C ASN A 47 -13.11 -12.99 2.20
N GLY A 48 -13.22 -14.00 3.06
CA GLY A 48 -13.44 -13.81 4.50
C GLY A 48 -12.26 -13.18 5.26
N VAL A 49 -11.03 -13.25 4.74
CA VAL A 49 -9.85 -12.59 5.35
C VAL A 49 -9.84 -11.10 5.08
N LEU A 50 -10.27 -10.67 3.91
CA LEU A 50 -10.15 -9.27 3.50
C LEU A 50 -10.93 -8.31 4.42
N PRO A 51 -12.18 -8.57 4.84
CA PRO A 51 -12.89 -7.78 5.84
C PRO A 51 -12.15 -7.68 7.18
N ILE A 52 -11.54 -8.78 7.64
CA ILE A 52 -10.74 -8.81 8.89
C ILE A 52 -9.54 -7.87 8.79
N LEU A 53 -8.85 -7.91 7.64
CA LEU A 53 -7.72 -7.03 7.38
C LEU A 53 -8.20 -5.57 7.27
N VAL A 54 -9.28 -5.30 6.54
CA VAL A 54 -9.86 -3.95 6.40
C VAL A 54 -10.25 -3.39 7.78
N TYR A 55 -10.82 -4.23 8.64
CA TYR A 55 -11.12 -3.87 10.03
C TYR A 55 -9.84 -3.47 10.77
N ALA A 56 -8.80 -4.31 10.74
CA ALA A 56 -7.51 -4.02 11.37
C ALA A 56 -6.89 -2.70 10.86
N PHE A 57 -6.95 -2.45 9.55
CA PHE A 57 -6.53 -1.19 8.93
C PHE A 57 -7.36 0.01 9.43
N ASN A 58 -8.68 -0.13 9.51
CA ASN A 58 -9.57 0.96 9.93
C ASN A 58 -9.28 1.44 11.36
N ARG A 59 -8.76 0.57 12.22
CA ARG A 59 -8.38 0.89 13.60
C ARG A 59 -7.06 1.65 13.76
N LEU A 60 -6.25 1.76 12.70
CA LEU A 60 -5.10 2.65 12.73
C LEU A 60 -5.60 4.08 13.00
N LYS A 61 -5.25 4.64 14.17
CA LYS A 61 -5.76 5.97 14.57
C LYS A 61 -5.12 7.12 13.81
N ASP A 62 -3.88 6.94 13.35
CA ASP A 62 -3.10 7.98 12.67
C ASP A 62 -3.36 7.96 11.15
N PRO A 63 -3.97 9.00 10.57
CA PRO A 63 -4.21 9.08 9.13
C PRO A 63 -2.92 8.96 8.30
N LYS A 64 -1.78 9.42 8.82
CA LYS A 64 -0.48 9.32 8.13
C LYS A 64 -0.01 7.90 7.99
N LEU A 65 -0.27 7.05 9.00
CA LEU A 65 0.02 5.61 8.88
C LEU A 65 -0.83 4.99 7.77
N LYS A 66 -2.11 5.37 7.69
CA LYS A 66 -3.00 4.86 6.64
C LYS A 66 -2.53 5.27 5.25
N THR A 67 -2.19 6.54 5.04
CA THR A 67 -1.74 7.02 3.72
C THR A 67 -0.39 6.44 3.33
N CYS A 68 0.58 6.36 4.25
CA CYS A 68 1.87 5.70 4.00
C CYS A 68 1.70 4.21 3.69
N PHE A 69 0.83 3.51 4.42
CA PHE A 69 0.50 2.11 4.16
C PHE A 69 -0.10 1.91 2.75
N LEU A 70 -1.08 2.73 2.36
CA LEU A 70 -1.68 2.65 1.03
C LEU A 70 -0.65 2.97 -0.06
N PHE A 71 0.28 3.89 0.19
CA PHE A 71 1.37 4.17 -0.75
C PHE A 71 2.27 2.95 -1.00
N CYS A 72 2.56 2.16 0.02
CA CYS A 72 3.33 0.93 -0.15
C CYS A 72 2.68 -0.06 -1.15
N SER A 73 1.35 -0.01 -1.35
CA SER A 73 0.64 -0.90 -2.30
C SER A 73 0.94 -0.62 -3.77
N LEU A 74 1.61 0.51 -4.06
CA LEU A 74 2.13 0.82 -5.39
C LEU A 74 3.24 -0.15 -5.82
N TYR A 75 3.90 -0.81 -4.86
CA TYR A 75 4.93 -1.80 -5.15
C TYR A 75 4.31 -3.18 -5.44
N LEU A 76 5.12 -4.11 -5.97
CA LEU A 76 4.71 -5.50 -6.14
C LEU A 76 4.53 -6.22 -4.80
N GLU A 77 3.73 -7.30 -4.81
CA GLU A 77 3.69 -8.24 -3.69
C GLU A 77 5.07 -8.84 -3.44
N ASP A 78 5.41 -9.03 -2.16
CA ASP A 78 6.67 -9.61 -1.69
C ASP A 78 7.97 -8.97 -2.23
N TYR A 79 7.85 -7.77 -2.82
CA TYR A 79 8.96 -7.03 -3.36
C TYR A 79 9.83 -6.45 -2.25
N ASP A 80 11.14 -6.64 -2.35
CA ASP A 80 12.13 -5.99 -1.48
C ASP A 80 12.22 -4.50 -1.75
N ILE A 81 11.41 -3.71 -1.05
CA ILE A 81 11.47 -2.25 -1.14
C ILE A 81 12.59 -1.77 -0.22
N PRO A 82 13.64 -1.10 -0.74
CA PRO A 82 14.64 -0.48 0.12
C PRO A 82 13.96 0.54 1.04
N ARG A 83 14.21 0.42 2.34
CA ARG A 83 13.52 1.20 3.36
C ARG A 83 13.71 2.69 3.17
N ASP A 84 14.95 3.12 2.90
CA ASP A 84 15.29 4.52 2.72
C ASP A 84 14.69 5.10 1.43
N GLU A 85 14.55 4.30 0.37
CA GLU A 85 13.86 4.69 -0.86
C GLU A 85 12.38 4.93 -0.60
N LEU A 86 11.73 4.01 0.12
CA LEU A 86 10.33 4.15 0.50
C LEU A 86 10.09 5.39 1.37
N ILE A 87 10.96 5.66 2.33
CA ILE A 87 10.90 6.86 3.17
C ILE A 87 11.12 8.12 2.33
N ALA A 88 12.09 8.12 1.42
CA ALA A 88 12.31 9.26 0.53
C ALA A 88 11.06 9.58 -0.31
N ASN A 89 10.36 8.54 -0.79
CA ASN A 89 9.09 8.68 -1.48
C ASN A 89 7.99 9.23 -0.55
N PHE A 90 7.84 8.74 0.68
CA PHE A 90 6.88 9.32 1.64
C PHE A 90 7.10 10.82 1.87
N ILE A 91 8.36 11.26 1.87
CA ILE A 91 8.68 12.68 2.04
C ILE A 91 8.34 13.47 0.77
N SER A 92 8.72 12.97 -0.41
CA SER A 92 8.42 13.61 -1.70
C SER A 92 6.92 13.78 -1.93
N GLU A 93 6.15 12.85 -1.40
CA GLU A 93 4.69 12.79 -1.51
C GLU A 93 3.96 13.50 -0.38
N GLU A 94 4.70 14.17 0.51
CA GLU A 94 4.18 14.91 1.66
C GLU A 94 3.21 14.08 2.52
N LEU A 95 3.46 12.77 2.63
CA LEU A 95 2.60 11.85 3.40
C LEU A 95 2.85 11.93 4.91
N MET A 96 3.89 12.67 5.30
CA MET A 96 4.38 12.83 6.67
C MET A 96 4.45 14.32 7.03
N ASP A 97 4.63 14.62 8.31
CA ASP A 97 4.80 16.02 8.72
C ASP A 97 6.16 16.55 8.24
N THR A 98 6.19 17.77 7.74
CA THR A 98 7.45 18.47 7.47
C THR A 98 8.26 18.61 8.76
N ARG A 99 9.58 18.36 8.70
CA ARG A 99 10.49 18.48 9.85
C ARG A 99 11.57 19.52 9.59
N SER A 100 12.27 19.89 10.67
CA SER A 100 13.33 20.90 10.63
C SER A 100 14.62 20.44 9.93
N SER A 101 14.76 19.15 9.63
CA SER A 101 15.94 18.62 8.93
C SER A 101 15.61 17.32 8.21
N ARG A 102 16.37 17.02 7.15
CA ARG A 102 16.23 15.77 6.39
C ARG A 102 16.37 14.53 7.27
N ARG A 103 17.30 14.55 8.22
CA ARG A 103 17.48 13.47 9.20
C ARG A 103 16.21 13.23 10.02
N ALA A 104 15.57 14.29 10.51
CA ALA A 104 14.34 14.18 11.28
C ALA A 104 13.15 13.67 10.45
N GLU A 105 13.09 13.97 9.16
CA GLU A 105 12.10 13.39 8.24
C GLU A 105 12.32 11.89 8.06
N PHE A 106 13.57 11.45 7.90
CA PHE A 106 13.91 10.04 7.83
C PHE A 106 13.60 9.31 9.13
N ASP A 107 13.98 9.86 10.29
CA ASP A 107 13.65 9.31 11.61
C ASP A 107 12.13 9.13 11.78
N GLN A 108 11.32 10.10 11.30
CA GLN A 108 9.87 9.98 11.25
C GLN A 108 9.40 8.84 10.33
N GLY A 109 9.98 8.70 9.14
CA GLY A 109 9.69 7.61 8.21
C GLY A 109 9.98 6.24 8.80
N HIS A 110 11.13 6.06 9.45
CA HIS A 110 11.44 4.82 10.16
C HIS A 110 10.43 4.53 11.27
N ALA A 111 10.02 5.55 12.03
CA ALA A 111 9.01 5.39 13.08
C ALA A 111 7.63 4.99 12.53
N ILE A 112 7.22 5.52 11.37
CA ILE A 112 6.00 5.11 10.67
C ILE A 112 6.09 3.64 10.26
N LEU A 113 7.17 3.24 9.57
CA LEU A 113 7.35 1.86 9.12
C LEU A 113 7.42 0.87 10.28
N ASN A 114 8.06 1.23 11.41
CA ASN A 114 8.05 0.40 12.62
C ASN A 114 6.64 0.23 13.21
N LYS A 115 5.78 1.25 13.13
CA LYS A 115 4.38 1.13 13.58
C LYS A 115 3.56 0.25 12.66
N LEU A 116 3.76 0.34 11.34
CA LEU A 116 3.12 -0.53 10.36
C LEU A 116 3.56 -1.99 10.53
N GLU A 117 4.85 -2.22 10.77
CA GLU A 117 5.41 -3.55 11.07
C GLU A 117 4.81 -4.11 12.36
N LYS A 118 4.71 -3.30 13.43
CA LYS A 118 4.08 -3.70 14.69
C LYS A 118 2.60 -4.03 14.53
N ALA A 119 1.91 -3.36 13.60
CA ALA A 119 0.54 -3.66 13.24
C ALA A 119 0.41 -4.89 12.29
N CYS A 120 1.54 -5.49 11.90
CA CYS A 120 1.65 -6.60 10.96
C CYS A 120 0.97 -6.30 9.62
N LEU A 121 1.17 -5.07 9.14
CA LEU A 121 0.73 -4.59 7.83
C LEU A 121 1.88 -4.51 6.82
N VAL A 122 3.12 -4.63 7.30
CA VAL A 122 4.31 -4.80 6.48
C VAL A 122 5.28 -5.73 7.20
N GLU A 123 6.18 -6.35 6.45
CA GLU A 123 7.26 -7.18 6.98
C GLU A 123 8.60 -6.49 6.76
N THR A 124 9.57 -6.78 7.62
CA THR A 124 10.95 -6.29 7.47
C THR A 124 11.92 -7.45 7.36
N TRP A 125 12.90 -7.32 6.46
CA TRP A 125 13.92 -8.34 6.19
C TRP A 125 15.31 -7.68 6.13
N THR A 126 16.36 -8.50 6.03
CA THR A 126 17.76 -8.05 5.86
C THR A 126 18.13 -6.97 6.87
N ASP A 127 18.11 -7.32 8.17
CA ASP A 127 18.38 -6.40 9.27
C ASP A 127 17.50 -5.13 9.29
N ARG A 128 16.27 -5.24 8.76
CA ARG A 128 15.25 -4.18 8.64
C ARG A 128 15.54 -3.13 7.56
N GLU A 129 16.51 -3.38 6.69
CA GLU A 129 16.86 -2.50 5.56
C GLU A 129 15.85 -2.56 4.41
N VAL A 130 15.03 -3.60 4.36
CA VAL A 130 13.97 -3.75 3.36
C VAL A 130 12.61 -3.94 4.01
N VAL A 131 11.57 -3.48 3.31
CA VAL A 131 10.16 -3.61 3.67
C VAL A 131 9.44 -4.38 2.57
N ARG A 132 8.60 -5.34 2.96
CA ARG A 132 7.72 -6.10 2.06
C ARG A 132 6.27 -5.97 2.46
N MET A 133 5.39 -6.14 1.48
CA MET A 133 3.96 -6.30 1.73
C MET A 133 3.50 -7.66 1.23
N HIS A 134 2.95 -8.45 2.14
CA HIS A 134 2.34 -9.74 1.85
C HIS A 134 1.16 -9.56 0.87
N ASP A 135 0.98 -10.50 -0.06
CA ASP A 135 -0.05 -10.48 -1.12
C ASP A 135 -1.46 -10.07 -0.61
N LEU A 136 -2.00 -10.73 0.43
CA LEU A 136 -3.33 -10.46 1.00
C LEU A 136 -3.44 -9.07 1.65
N ILE A 137 -2.34 -8.56 2.24
CA ILE A 137 -2.31 -7.21 2.82
C ILE A 137 -2.31 -6.16 1.70
N ARG A 138 -1.58 -6.47 0.61
CA ARG A 138 -1.57 -5.64 -0.59
C ARG A 138 -2.92 -5.64 -1.29
N ASP A 139 -3.58 -6.80 -1.41
CA ASP A 139 -4.91 -6.92 -1.98
C ASP A 139 -5.97 -6.15 -1.18
N MET A 140 -5.85 -6.18 0.16
CA MET A 140 -6.65 -5.30 1.02
C MET A 140 -6.41 -3.82 0.68
N ALA A 141 -5.15 -3.37 0.61
CA ALA A 141 -4.82 -1.99 0.30
C ALA A 141 -5.35 -1.56 -1.08
N LEU A 142 -5.16 -2.40 -2.10
CA LEU A 142 -5.68 -2.18 -3.45
C LEU A 142 -7.20 -2.10 -3.45
N THR A 143 -7.88 -2.97 -2.70
CA THR A 143 -9.34 -2.94 -2.56
C THR A 143 -9.84 -1.65 -1.92
N ILE A 144 -9.16 -1.16 -0.88
CA ILE A 144 -9.48 0.15 -0.26
C ILE A 144 -9.38 1.28 -1.28
N THR A 145 -8.35 1.28 -2.13
CA THR A 145 -8.16 2.33 -3.14
C THR A 145 -9.12 2.24 -4.34
N LYS A 146 -9.72 1.07 -4.61
CA LYS A 146 -10.68 0.89 -5.74
C LYS A 146 -11.96 1.72 -5.60
N HIS A 147 -12.42 2.00 -4.38
CA HIS A 147 -13.69 2.70 -4.15
C HIS A 147 -13.66 4.20 -4.48
N ASN A 148 -12.46 4.79 -4.59
CA ASN A 148 -12.24 6.15 -5.07
C ASN A 148 -10.87 6.16 -5.76
N PRO A 149 -10.79 5.75 -7.04
CA PRO A 149 -9.55 5.33 -7.68
C PRO A 149 -8.66 6.51 -8.00
N ARG A 150 -7.95 6.98 -6.98
CA ARG A 150 -6.77 7.86 -7.11
C ARG A 150 -5.51 7.07 -7.42
N TYR A 151 -5.55 5.76 -7.25
CA TYR A 151 -4.45 4.85 -7.48
C TYR A 151 -4.73 4.00 -8.73
N MET A 152 -3.73 3.88 -9.60
CA MET A 152 -3.69 2.88 -10.65
C MET A 152 -2.42 2.05 -10.50
N VAL A 153 -2.58 0.80 -10.07
CA VAL A 153 -1.46 -0.15 -9.91
C VAL A 153 -1.58 -1.21 -10.99
N LYS A 154 -0.62 -1.21 -11.92
CA LYS A 154 -0.49 -2.13 -13.06
C LYS A 154 0.94 -2.66 -13.11
N ALA A 155 1.46 -3.06 -11.96
CA ALA A 155 2.81 -3.57 -11.78
C ALA A 155 2.90 -5.05 -12.14
N GLY A 156 3.99 -5.51 -12.77
CA GLY A 156 4.23 -6.93 -13.01
C GLY A 156 3.31 -7.59 -14.04
N LEU A 157 2.69 -6.82 -14.94
CA LEU A 157 1.67 -7.32 -15.87
C LEU A 157 2.22 -7.57 -17.28
N GLU A 158 3.55 -7.60 -17.44
CA GLU A 158 4.24 -7.78 -18.73
C GLU A 158 3.81 -6.76 -19.81
N LEU A 159 3.38 -5.57 -19.39
CA LEU A 159 2.89 -4.54 -20.30
C LEU A 159 4.03 -4.04 -21.17
N THR A 160 3.80 -3.94 -22.47
CA THR A 160 4.79 -3.44 -23.43
C THR A 160 4.57 -1.98 -23.81
N GLU A 161 3.35 -1.47 -23.65
CA GLU A 161 2.93 -0.14 -24.08
C GLU A 161 1.98 0.49 -23.07
N ILE A 162 2.19 1.77 -22.75
CA ILE A 162 1.33 2.51 -21.82
C ILE A 162 -0.08 2.77 -22.39
N LEU A 163 -0.22 2.96 -23.71
CA LEU A 163 -1.49 3.31 -24.35
C LEU A 163 -2.55 2.21 -24.28
N LYS A 164 -2.13 0.94 -24.14
CA LYS A 164 -3.03 -0.20 -23.97
C LYS A 164 -3.56 -0.30 -22.54
N ILE A 165 -3.02 0.50 -21.62
CA ILE A 165 -3.46 0.51 -20.23
C ILE A 165 -4.79 1.24 -20.18
N GLN A 166 -5.86 0.48 -19.96
CA GLN A 166 -7.17 1.02 -19.64
C GLN A 166 -7.12 1.72 -18.25
N ASN A 167 -8.06 2.63 -18.00
CA ASN A 167 -8.31 3.28 -16.70
C ASN A 167 -7.47 4.53 -16.38
N TRP A 168 -6.86 5.17 -17.39
CA TRP A 168 -6.39 6.54 -17.24
C TRP A 168 -7.60 7.47 -17.00
N THR A 169 -7.58 8.20 -15.88
CA THR A 169 -8.65 9.15 -15.54
C THR A 169 -8.06 10.43 -14.95
N LYS A 170 -8.81 11.54 -15.06
CA LYS A 170 -8.40 12.84 -14.52
C LYS A 170 -8.22 12.87 -12.99
N ASP A 171 -8.77 11.87 -12.30
CA ASP A 171 -8.79 11.77 -10.84
C ASP A 171 -7.60 10.94 -10.29
N LEU A 172 -6.79 10.35 -11.17
CA LEU A 172 -5.57 9.64 -10.80
C LEU A 172 -4.53 10.58 -10.19
N ASP A 173 -3.99 10.13 -9.06
CA ASP A 173 -2.99 10.81 -8.23
C ASP A 173 -1.69 9.99 -8.21
N LYS A 174 -1.82 8.66 -8.09
CA LYS A 174 -0.69 7.72 -7.97
C LYS A 174 -0.80 6.64 -9.03
N VAL A 175 0.25 6.48 -9.81
CA VAL A 175 0.32 5.44 -10.84
C VAL A 175 1.59 4.62 -10.64
N SER A 176 1.43 3.30 -10.61
CA SER A 176 2.55 2.37 -10.64
C SER A 176 2.42 1.44 -11.83
N LEU A 177 3.42 1.53 -12.72
CA LEU A 177 3.63 0.67 -13.88
C LEU A 177 4.97 -0.08 -13.73
N MET A 178 5.44 -0.26 -12.50
CA MET A 178 6.74 -0.89 -12.26
C MET A 178 6.78 -2.34 -12.75
N ASP A 179 7.99 -2.82 -13.03
CA ASP A 179 8.26 -4.22 -13.38
C ASP A 179 7.42 -4.71 -14.57
N ASN A 180 7.36 -3.89 -15.62
CA ASN A 180 6.77 -4.26 -16.91
C ASN A 180 7.87 -4.29 -17.99
N SER A 181 7.47 -4.57 -19.23
CA SER A 181 8.34 -4.56 -20.42
C SER A 181 8.11 -3.32 -21.29
N ILE A 182 7.78 -2.18 -20.66
CA ILE A 182 7.54 -0.93 -21.37
C ILE A 182 8.87 -0.47 -21.96
N HIS A 183 8.90 -0.29 -23.28
CA HIS A 183 10.10 0.11 -24.01
C HIS A 183 10.01 1.53 -24.56
N ASP A 184 8.82 1.99 -24.93
CA ASP A 184 8.59 3.35 -25.43
C ASP A 184 7.28 3.93 -24.90
N ILE A 185 7.28 5.26 -24.75
CA ILE A 185 6.10 6.08 -24.50
C ILE A 185 5.96 6.99 -25.71
N SER A 186 4.88 6.83 -26.48
CA SER A 186 4.70 7.62 -27.70
C SER A 186 4.53 9.12 -27.35
N PRO A 187 5.12 10.06 -28.10
CA PRO A 187 4.91 11.50 -27.90
C PRO A 187 3.45 11.94 -28.04
N ASP A 188 2.58 11.15 -28.66
CA ASP A 188 1.15 11.44 -28.73
C ASP A 188 0.40 10.97 -27.46
N THR A 189 1.13 10.47 -26.46
CA THR A 189 0.59 9.88 -25.22
C THR A 189 0.58 10.91 -24.10
N SER A 190 -0.48 11.70 -24.00
CA SER A 190 -0.87 12.32 -22.72
C SER A 190 -2.07 11.55 -22.14
N PRO A 191 -1.92 10.89 -20.99
CA PRO A 191 -3.04 10.21 -20.33
C PRO A 191 -4.08 11.16 -19.73
N LYS A 192 -3.87 12.50 -19.79
CA LYS A 192 -4.75 13.54 -19.24
C LYS A 192 -5.06 13.32 -17.75
N CYS A 193 -4.01 13.22 -16.95
CA CYS A 193 -4.07 13.03 -15.50
C CYS A 193 -3.48 14.25 -14.77
N PRO A 194 -4.16 15.40 -14.75
CA PRO A 194 -3.62 16.66 -14.22
C PRO A 194 -3.37 16.65 -12.70
N ARG A 195 -3.80 15.58 -12.01
CA ARG A 195 -3.60 15.39 -10.56
C ARG A 195 -2.49 14.41 -10.23
N LEU A 196 -1.83 13.84 -11.24
CA LEU A 196 -0.79 12.83 -11.06
C LEU A 196 0.39 13.45 -10.30
N SER A 197 0.66 12.93 -9.10
CA SER A 197 1.79 13.32 -8.26
C SER A 197 2.88 12.25 -8.22
N SER A 198 2.52 10.96 -8.31
CA SER A 198 3.51 9.87 -8.44
C SER A 198 3.33 9.05 -9.70
N LEU A 199 4.45 8.79 -10.38
CA LEU A 199 4.56 7.81 -11.46
C LEU A 199 5.75 6.87 -11.19
N ILE A 200 5.48 5.61 -10.88
CA ILE A 200 6.52 4.59 -10.65
C ILE A 200 6.69 3.75 -11.91
N LEU A 201 7.87 3.86 -12.53
CA LEU A 201 8.27 3.14 -13.74
C LEU A 201 9.49 2.24 -13.52
N SER A 202 9.93 2.07 -12.27
CA SER A 202 11.08 1.24 -11.92
C SER A 202 10.98 -0.17 -12.50
N LYS A 203 12.13 -0.79 -12.80
CA LYS A 203 12.24 -2.11 -13.46
C LYS A 203 11.66 -2.23 -14.88
N ASN A 204 11.28 -1.13 -15.54
CA ASN A 204 11.09 -1.11 -16.99
C ASN A 204 12.45 -0.91 -17.71
N TYR A 205 13.27 -1.95 -17.77
CA TYR A 205 14.68 -1.84 -18.24
C TYR A 205 14.83 -1.43 -19.71
N LEU A 206 13.78 -1.56 -20.51
CA LEU A 206 13.78 -1.16 -21.91
C LEU A 206 13.37 0.31 -22.13
N LEU A 207 12.74 0.95 -21.13
CA LEU A 207 12.27 2.32 -21.23
C LEU A 207 13.45 3.30 -21.20
N LYS A 208 13.65 4.02 -22.31
CA LYS A 208 14.81 4.92 -22.46
C LYS A 208 14.52 6.37 -22.13
N PHE A 209 13.32 6.86 -22.44
CA PHE A 209 12.94 8.25 -22.23
C PHE A 209 11.44 8.35 -21.96
N ILE A 210 11.06 9.39 -21.21
CA ILE A 210 9.66 9.79 -21.00
C ILE A 210 9.47 11.12 -21.73
N PRO A 211 8.59 11.22 -22.74
CA PRO A 211 8.28 12.47 -23.41
C PRO A 211 7.78 13.54 -22.44
N GLU A 212 8.15 14.81 -22.63
CA GLU A 212 7.67 15.92 -21.79
C GLU A 212 6.14 16.05 -21.82
N CYS A 213 5.55 15.87 -23.01
CA CYS A 213 4.11 15.87 -23.23
C CYS A 213 3.34 14.78 -22.45
N PHE A 214 4.02 13.81 -21.84
CA PHE A 214 3.39 12.86 -20.93
C PHE A 214 2.80 13.54 -19.69
N PHE A 215 3.39 14.67 -19.26
CA PHE A 215 2.99 15.42 -18.07
C PHE A 215 2.15 16.67 -18.37
N GLU A 216 1.83 16.92 -19.64
CA GLU A 216 0.94 18.00 -20.11
C GLU A 216 -0.54 17.57 -20.12
#